data_AF-A0A8T2WKU7-F1
#
_entry.id   AF-A0A8T2WKU7-F1
#
_cell.length_a   1.000
_cell.length_b   1.000
_cell.length_c   1.000
_cell.angle_alpha   90.00
_cell.angle_beta   90.00
_cell.angle_gamma   90.00
#
_symmetry.space_group_name_H-M   'P 1'
#
loop_
_entity.id
_entity.type
_entity.pdbx_description
1 polymer ?
#
loop_
_entity_poly.entity_id
_entity_poly.type
_entity_poly.pdbx_seq_one_letter_code
_entity_poly.pdbx_strand_id
1 'polypeptide(L)'
;VSGDESEDSPSAKRMAREALLRHLTSILGNDEVAAHFMLLHLLSRVHARADNVAVGKLSLNLTCISKEIASVGTKLKLIPGVLQLAEGSHLMFDETCLETGTLNSAGVENARLLKALTELQKKMEMMADVQMLISSEGKSNILPADIIMSFQPSSGGFSDVVPAEILEAWRWYLATVR
;
A
#
# COMPACT_ATOMS: atom_id res chain seq x y z
N VAL A 1 11.07 -8.10 -42.91
CA VAL A 1 11.51 -8.26 -41.51
C VAL A 1 11.34 -6.91 -40.83
N SER A 2 10.12 -6.63 -40.39
CA SER A 2 9.76 -5.42 -39.64
C SER A 2 9.49 -5.90 -38.23
N GLY A 3 10.44 -5.62 -37.34
CA GLY A 3 10.47 -6.14 -35.98
C GLY A 3 9.29 -5.65 -35.16
N ASP A 4 8.71 -6.57 -34.41
CA ASP A 4 7.95 -6.26 -33.20
C ASP A 4 8.76 -5.27 -32.36
N GLU A 5 8.29 -4.03 -32.25
CA GLU A 5 8.61 -3.21 -31.08
C GLU A 5 7.88 -3.87 -29.90
N SER A 6 8.55 -4.85 -29.29
CA SER A 6 8.06 -5.60 -28.16
C SER A 6 7.58 -4.67 -27.05
N GLU A 7 6.37 -4.91 -26.54
CA GLU A 7 5.76 -4.23 -25.38
C GLU A 7 6.71 -4.09 -24.16
N ASP A 8 7.77 -4.88 -24.07
CA ASP A 8 8.77 -4.88 -23.00
C ASP A 8 9.97 -3.92 -23.20
N SER A 9 9.80 -2.85 -23.98
CA SER A 9 10.86 -1.85 -24.16
C SER A 9 11.11 -1.04 -22.87
N PRO A 10 12.38 -0.75 -22.48
CA PRO A 10 12.70 0.11 -21.33
C PRO A 10 12.04 1.50 -21.41
N SER A 11 11.79 2.01 -22.62
CA SER A 11 11.10 3.29 -22.82
C SER A 11 9.63 3.22 -22.40
N ALA A 12 8.95 2.11 -22.66
CA ALA A 12 7.54 1.90 -22.30
C ALA A 12 7.37 1.84 -20.77
N LYS A 13 8.23 1.07 -20.08
CA LYS A 13 8.24 1.02 -18.60
C LYS A 13 8.45 2.39 -17.99
N ARG A 14 9.38 3.19 -18.54
CA ARG A 14 9.64 4.55 -18.08
C ARG A 14 8.42 5.45 -18.25
N MET A 15 7.77 5.42 -19.41
CA MET A 15 6.57 6.23 -19.67
C MET A 15 5.40 5.84 -18.75
N ALA A 16 5.16 4.55 -18.56
CA ALA A 16 4.11 4.06 -17.64
C ALA A 16 4.38 4.47 -16.19
N ARG A 17 5.65 4.35 -15.73
CA ARG A 17 6.09 4.83 -14.41
C ARG A 17 5.82 6.32 -14.23
N GLU A 18 6.26 7.15 -15.18
CA GLU A 18 6.09 8.61 -15.12
C GLU A 18 4.61 9.00 -15.13
N ALA A 19 3.78 8.32 -15.93
CA ALA A 19 2.34 8.55 -15.97
C ALA A 19 1.64 8.18 -14.66
N LEU A 20 1.94 7.00 -14.11
CA LEU A 20 1.40 6.56 -12.82
C LEU A 20 1.84 7.49 -11.69
N LEU A 21 3.12 7.86 -11.65
CA LEU A 21 3.65 8.76 -10.63
C LEU A 21 2.99 10.14 -10.69
N ARG A 22 2.82 10.72 -11.89
CA ARG A 22 2.10 11.99 -12.06
C ARG A 22 0.67 11.91 -11.56
N HIS A 23 -0.02 10.80 -11.84
CA HIS A 23 -1.38 10.59 -11.33
C HIS A 23 -1.40 10.46 -9.81
N LEU A 24 -0.50 9.65 -9.23
CA LEU A 24 -0.35 9.51 -7.78
C LEU A 24 -0.08 10.87 -7.12
N THR A 25 0.81 11.69 -7.66
CA THR A 25 1.07 13.06 -7.19
C THR A 25 -0.20 13.91 -7.21
N SER A 26 -0.96 13.86 -8.31
CA SER A 26 -2.20 14.63 -8.42
C SER A 26 -3.24 14.21 -7.37
N ILE A 27 -3.47 12.89 -7.21
CA ILE A 27 -4.45 12.41 -6.22
C ILE A 27 -3.94 12.52 -4.79
N LEU A 28 -2.64 12.74 -4.56
CA LEU A 28 -2.06 12.99 -3.24
C LEU A 28 -1.90 14.49 -2.98
N GLY A 29 -2.69 15.32 -3.67
CA GLY A 29 -2.70 16.77 -3.45
C GLY A 29 -1.38 17.46 -3.81
N ASN A 30 -0.73 17.02 -4.88
CA ASN A 30 0.60 17.46 -5.33
C ASN A 30 1.74 17.15 -4.34
N ASP A 31 1.55 16.18 -3.44
CA ASP A 31 2.64 15.66 -2.61
C ASP A 31 3.47 14.64 -3.41
N GLU A 32 4.52 15.13 -4.09
CA GLU A 32 5.41 14.30 -4.88
C GLU A 32 6.13 13.24 -4.04
N VAL A 33 6.47 13.56 -2.79
CA VAL A 33 7.19 12.63 -1.92
C VAL A 33 6.26 11.48 -1.55
N ALA A 34 5.02 11.78 -1.12
CA ALA A 34 4.00 10.77 -0.89
C ALA A 34 3.75 9.88 -2.11
N ALA A 35 3.69 10.46 -3.31
CA ALA A 35 3.50 9.71 -4.54
C ALA A 35 4.64 8.73 -4.84
N HIS A 36 5.90 9.13 -4.61
CA HIS A 36 7.04 8.24 -4.79
C HIS A 36 7.02 7.05 -3.84
N PHE A 37 6.74 7.28 -2.56
CA PHE A 37 6.66 6.18 -1.59
C PHE A 37 5.42 5.32 -1.80
N MET A 38 4.31 5.90 -2.25
CA MET A 38 3.13 5.13 -2.66
C MET A 38 3.46 4.22 -3.86
N LEU A 39 4.17 4.73 -4.85
CA LEU A 39 4.63 3.91 -5.99
C LEU A 39 5.57 2.79 -5.53
N LEU A 40 6.52 3.09 -4.64
CA LEU A 40 7.41 2.07 -4.06
C LEU A 40 6.61 1.03 -3.26
N HIS A 41 5.60 1.45 -2.51
CA HIS A 41 4.70 0.55 -1.79
C HIS A 41 3.93 -0.36 -2.75
N LEU A 42 3.43 0.18 -3.87
CA LEU A 42 2.73 -0.60 -4.90
C LEU A 42 3.66 -1.55 -5.67
N LEU A 43 4.93 -1.23 -5.82
CA LEU A 43 5.91 -2.10 -6.49
C LEU A 43 6.55 -3.13 -5.54
N SER A 44 6.40 -2.90 -4.24
CA SER A 44 6.99 -3.75 -3.22
C SER A 44 6.34 -5.13 -3.18
N ARG A 45 7.17 -6.16 -2.98
CA ARG A 45 6.80 -7.56 -2.79
C ARG A 45 7.86 -8.28 -1.99
N VAL A 46 7.54 -9.42 -1.38
CA VAL A 46 8.55 -10.25 -0.73
C VAL A 46 9.40 -10.95 -1.81
N HIS A 47 10.65 -10.51 -1.96
CA HIS A 47 11.59 -11.03 -2.96
C HIS A 47 12.44 -12.20 -2.45
N ALA A 48 12.79 -12.17 -1.17
CA ALA A 48 13.64 -13.17 -0.55
C ALA A 48 13.24 -13.39 0.90
N ARG A 49 13.54 -14.59 1.41
CA ARG A 49 13.34 -14.95 2.81
C ARG A 49 14.59 -15.63 3.33
N ALA A 50 15.12 -15.11 4.43
CA ALA A 50 16.23 -15.71 5.16
C ALA A 50 15.86 -15.72 6.65
N ASP A 51 16.02 -16.86 7.32
CA ASP A 51 15.78 -16.99 8.77
C ASP A 51 14.43 -16.42 9.26
N ASN A 52 13.36 -16.66 8.50
CA ASN A 52 11.99 -16.14 8.73
C ASN A 52 11.82 -14.62 8.57
N VAL A 53 12.83 -13.90 8.09
CA VAL A 53 12.75 -12.48 7.73
C VAL A 53 12.42 -12.37 6.25
N ALA A 54 11.34 -11.65 5.95
CA ALA A 54 10.96 -11.34 4.58
C ALA A 54 11.59 -10.02 4.12
N VAL A 55 12.28 -10.05 2.97
CA VAL A 55 12.97 -8.90 2.38
C VAL A 55 12.25 -8.47 1.11
N GLY A 56 12.12 -7.16 0.91
CA GLY A 56 11.52 -6.54 -0.28
C GLY A 56 10.12 -5.98 -0.08
N LYS A 57 9.46 -6.28 1.05
CA LYS A 57 8.21 -5.63 1.48
C LYS A 57 8.45 -4.17 1.89
N LEU A 58 7.42 -3.34 1.81
CA LEU A 58 7.47 -1.94 2.20
C LEU A 58 6.13 -1.54 2.82
N SER A 59 6.04 -1.69 4.13
CA SER A 59 4.92 -1.15 4.89
C SER A 59 5.06 0.36 5.04
N LEU A 60 4.01 1.09 4.66
CA LEU A 60 3.99 2.54 4.62
C LEU A 60 2.94 3.07 5.59
N ASN A 61 3.33 3.98 6.48
CA ASN A 61 2.40 4.76 7.30
C ASN A 61 2.38 6.21 6.83
N LEU A 62 1.23 6.65 6.32
CA LEU A 62 0.94 8.04 6.01
C LEU A 62 0.28 8.69 7.23
N THR A 63 0.99 9.63 7.83
CA THR A 63 0.54 10.39 9.00
C THR A 63 -0.03 11.73 8.57
N CYS A 64 -0.66 12.45 9.50
CA CYS A 64 -1.30 13.75 9.23
C CYS A 64 -2.51 13.67 8.26
N ILE A 65 -3.08 12.48 8.06
CA ILE A 65 -4.34 12.33 7.33
C ILE A 65 -5.46 12.70 8.28
N SER A 66 -6.14 13.82 8.02
CA SER A 66 -7.34 14.21 8.76
C SER A 66 -8.54 13.39 8.30
N LYS A 67 -9.54 13.24 9.19
CA LYS A 67 -10.79 12.48 8.93
C LYS A 67 -11.53 12.92 7.65
N GLU A 68 -11.32 14.15 7.19
CA GLU A 68 -11.94 14.69 5.97
C GLU A 68 -11.35 14.08 4.68
N ILE A 69 -10.09 13.62 4.71
CA ILE A 69 -9.36 13.11 3.54
C ILE A 69 -9.45 11.56 3.45
N ALA A 70 -9.70 10.87 4.57
CA ALA A 70 -9.61 9.42 4.67
C ALA A 70 -10.73 8.62 3.96
N SER A 71 -11.80 9.28 3.49
CA SER A 71 -13.05 8.58 3.12
C SER A 71 -13.15 8.06 1.68
N VAL A 72 -12.04 7.71 1.03
CA VAL A 72 -12.03 7.16 -0.35
C VAL A 72 -11.45 5.73 -0.36
N GLY A 73 -12.09 4.82 0.37
CA GLY A 73 -11.72 3.41 0.37
C GLY A 73 -12.93 2.50 0.53
N THR A 74 -12.91 1.33 -0.13
CA THR A 74 -13.90 0.28 0.13
C THR A 74 -13.74 -0.22 1.56
N LYS A 75 -14.64 0.24 2.45
CA LYS A 75 -14.67 -0.16 3.86
C LYS A 75 -15.05 -1.63 3.98
N LEU A 76 -14.05 -2.49 4.16
CA LEU A 76 -14.28 -3.89 4.49
C LEU A 76 -14.55 -4.01 5.99
N LYS A 77 -15.73 -4.52 6.35
CA LYS A 77 -16.03 -4.87 7.73
C LYS A 77 -15.30 -6.18 8.05
N LEU A 78 -14.29 -6.11 8.92
CA LEU A 78 -13.63 -7.30 9.43
C LEU A 78 -14.64 -8.10 10.26
N ILE A 79 -14.95 -9.31 9.79
CA ILE A 79 -15.71 -10.30 10.55
C ILE A 79 -14.69 -11.12 11.35
N PRO A 80 -14.86 -11.29 12.67
CA PRO A 80 -13.95 -12.13 13.45
C PRO A 80 -13.94 -13.56 12.88
N GLY A 81 -12.75 -14.05 12.51
CA GLY A 81 -12.57 -15.32 11.83
C GLY A 81 -11.14 -15.50 11.31
N VAL A 82 -10.92 -16.55 10.52
CA VAL A 82 -9.60 -16.81 9.93
C VAL A 82 -9.36 -15.81 8.80
N LEU A 83 -8.51 -14.82 9.03
CA LEU A 83 -8.15 -13.81 8.02
C LEU A 83 -7.28 -14.41 6.88
N GLN A 84 -7.86 -15.14 5.94
CA GLN A 84 -7.12 -15.65 4.78
C GLN A 84 -6.92 -14.55 3.75
N LEU A 85 -5.69 -14.40 3.26
CA LEU A 85 -5.32 -13.39 2.28
C LEU A 85 -4.72 -14.10 1.07
N ALA A 86 -5.09 -13.65 -0.12
CA ALA A 86 -4.43 -14.08 -1.34
C ALA A 86 -2.99 -13.53 -1.36
N GLU A 87 -2.10 -14.21 -2.06
CA GLU A 87 -0.74 -13.72 -2.28
C GLU A 87 -0.77 -12.35 -3.01
N GLY A 88 0.06 -11.42 -2.56
CA GLY A 88 0.10 -10.06 -3.12
C GLY A 88 -1.04 -9.15 -2.66
N SER A 89 -1.77 -9.51 -1.59
CA SER A 89 -2.84 -8.67 -1.04
C SER A 89 -2.26 -7.37 -0.46
N HIS A 90 -2.84 -6.22 -0.83
CA HIS A 90 -2.61 -4.96 -0.16
C HIS A 90 -3.67 -4.74 0.91
N LEU A 91 -3.24 -4.49 2.14
CA LEU A 91 -4.12 -4.15 3.25
C LEU A 91 -4.00 -2.67 3.59
N MET A 92 -5.14 -1.99 3.68
CA MET A 92 -5.22 -0.62 4.15
C MET A 92 -5.81 -0.58 5.55
N PHE A 93 -5.10 0.04 6.49
CA PHE A 93 -5.55 0.25 7.86
C PHE A 93 -5.78 1.74 8.09
N ASP A 94 -7.04 2.09 8.30
CA ASP A 94 -7.42 3.44 8.67
C ASP A 94 -7.46 3.59 10.20
N GLU A 95 -6.41 4.18 10.76
CA GLU A 95 -6.29 4.53 12.16
C GLU A 95 -6.86 5.92 12.47
N THR A 96 -7.24 6.73 11.47
CA THR A 96 -7.78 8.08 11.69
C THR A 96 -9.14 8.04 12.41
N CYS A 97 -9.85 6.91 12.29
CA CYS A 97 -11.12 6.65 12.95
C CYS A 97 -10.96 5.95 14.32
N LEU A 98 -9.74 5.70 14.79
CA LEU A 98 -9.52 5.10 16.10
C LEU A 98 -9.69 6.13 17.20
N GLU A 99 -10.40 5.72 18.25
CA GLU A 99 -10.61 6.50 19.46
C GLU A 99 -9.86 5.87 20.63
N THR A 100 -9.50 6.68 21.62
CA THR A 100 -8.84 6.20 22.82
C THR A 100 -9.80 5.29 23.60
N GLY A 101 -9.36 4.06 23.86
CA GLY A 101 -10.14 3.06 24.57
C GLY A 101 -9.33 1.81 24.85
N THR A 102 -9.84 0.95 25.73
CA THR A 102 -9.18 -0.32 26.06
C THR A 102 -9.61 -1.40 25.08
N LEU A 103 -8.66 -1.97 24.34
CA LEU A 103 -8.92 -3.18 23.55
C LEU A 103 -9.27 -4.34 24.48
N ASN A 104 -10.26 -5.14 24.11
CA ASN A 104 -10.52 -6.41 24.80
C ASN A 104 -9.40 -7.44 24.50
N SER A 105 -9.41 -8.57 25.20
CA SER A 105 -8.40 -9.63 25.02
C SER A 105 -8.26 -10.11 23.57
N ALA A 106 -9.37 -10.24 22.85
CA ALA A 106 -9.38 -10.60 21.43
C ALA A 106 -8.77 -9.50 20.55
N GLY A 107 -9.01 -8.23 20.85
CA GLY A 107 -8.46 -7.08 20.14
C GLY A 107 -6.94 -6.97 20.33
N VAL A 108 -6.45 -7.23 21.55
CA VAL A 108 -5.00 -7.30 21.83
C VAL A 108 -4.36 -8.44 21.05
N GLU A 109 -5.01 -9.61 21.01
CA GLU A 109 -4.48 -10.75 20.27
C GLU A 109 -4.49 -10.52 18.75
N ASN A 110 -5.57 -9.93 18.22
CA ASN A 110 -5.63 -9.54 16.81
C ASN A 110 -4.52 -8.54 16.44
N ALA A 111 -4.28 -7.53 17.27
CA ALA A 111 -3.20 -6.57 17.06
C ALA A 111 -1.82 -7.25 17.05
N ARG A 112 -1.58 -8.20 17.96
CA ARG A 112 -0.34 -8.99 17.98
C ARG A 112 -0.18 -9.84 16.71
N LEU A 113 -1.25 -10.50 16.26
CA LEU A 113 -1.23 -11.30 15.05
C LEU A 113 -0.99 -10.46 13.79
N LEU A 114 -1.58 -9.25 13.72
CA LEU A 114 -1.34 -8.33 12.61
C LEU A 114 0.10 -7.83 12.62
N LYS A 115 0.64 -7.46 13.79
CA LYS A 115 2.06 -7.10 13.92
C LYS A 115 2.98 -8.23 13.47
N ALA A 116 2.71 -9.46 13.92
CA ALA A 116 3.48 -10.63 13.53
C ALA A 116 3.37 -10.91 12.02
N LEU A 117 2.20 -10.71 11.42
CA LEU A 117 2.00 -10.82 9.97
C LEU A 117 2.86 -9.81 9.22
N THR A 118 2.91 -8.55 9.66
CA THR A 118 3.72 -7.51 9.01
C THR A 118 5.21 -7.84 9.05
N GLU A 119 5.71 -8.32 10.20
CA GLU A 119 7.13 -8.57 10.42
C GLU A 119 7.58 -9.90 9.80
N LEU A 120 6.85 -10.99 10.04
CA LEU A 120 7.24 -12.34 9.64
C LEU A 120 6.72 -12.74 8.27
N GLN A 121 5.72 -12.03 7.72
CA GLN A 121 5.07 -12.37 6.45
C GLN A 121 4.65 -13.85 6.42
N LYS A 122 4.10 -14.31 7.54
CA LYS A 122 3.62 -15.67 7.77
C LYS A 122 2.30 -15.63 8.52
N LYS A 123 1.38 -16.52 8.16
CA LYS A 123 0.09 -16.68 8.82
C LYS A 123 -0.21 -18.16 8.97
N MET A 124 -0.39 -18.64 10.20
CA MET A 124 -0.78 -20.04 10.47
C MET A 124 0.10 -21.05 9.71
N GLU A 125 1.43 -20.88 9.84
CA GLU A 125 2.46 -21.70 9.16
C GLU A 125 2.52 -21.58 7.63
N MET A 126 1.63 -20.80 7.01
CA MET A 126 1.67 -20.50 5.57
C MET A 126 2.45 -19.20 5.30
N MET A 127 3.26 -19.20 4.23
CA MET A 127 3.91 -17.99 3.75
C MET A 127 2.86 -17.01 3.23
N ALA A 128 3.05 -15.71 3.48
CA ALA A 128 2.17 -14.64 3.00
C ALA A 128 3.00 -13.54 2.33
N ASP A 129 2.48 -12.92 1.28
CA ASP A 129 3.02 -11.66 0.73
C ASP A 129 1.93 -10.60 0.85
N VAL A 130 2.07 -9.76 1.88
CA VAL A 130 1.09 -8.76 2.26
C VAL A 130 1.78 -7.42 2.45
N GLN A 131 1.33 -6.43 1.70
CA GLN A 131 1.78 -5.05 1.83
C GLN A 131 0.78 -4.28 2.70
N MET A 132 1.27 -3.54 3.69
CA MET A 132 0.44 -2.78 4.60
C MET A 132 0.59 -1.28 4.37
N LEU A 133 -0.52 -0.60 4.13
CA LEU A 133 -0.65 0.84 4.09
C LEU A 133 -1.47 1.28 5.30
N ILE A 134 -0.92 2.19 6.09
CA ILE A 134 -1.55 2.71 7.31
C ILE A 134 -1.83 4.19 7.10
N SER A 135 -3.06 4.61 7.37
CA SER A 135 -3.48 6.00 7.40
C SER A 135 -3.74 6.39 8.84
N SER A 136 -3.04 7.39 9.36
CA SER A 136 -3.10 7.74 10.78
C SER A 136 -2.91 9.24 11.02
N GLU A 137 -3.29 9.71 12.21
CA GLU A 137 -3.02 11.10 12.61
C GLU A 137 -1.53 11.31 12.96
N GLY A 138 -0.83 10.25 13.37
CA GLY A 138 0.56 10.29 13.84
C GLY A 138 1.27 8.94 13.66
N LYS A 139 2.30 8.65 14.46
CA LYS A 139 2.94 7.33 14.38
C LYS A 139 1.96 6.23 14.83
N SER A 140 1.73 5.22 13.99
CA SER A 140 0.94 4.05 14.38
C SER A 140 1.54 3.37 15.61
N ASN A 141 0.68 3.09 16.59
CA ASN A 141 1.03 2.35 17.80
C ASN A 141 0.62 0.86 17.71
N ILE A 142 -0.13 0.48 16.67
CA ILE A 142 -0.69 -0.86 16.50
C ILE A 142 0.15 -1.66 15.51
N LEU A 143 0.48 -1.06 14.36
CA LEU A 143 1.17 -1.74 13.27
C LEU A 143 2.55 -1.10 13.04
N PRO A 144 3.62 -1.92 12.94
CA PRO A 144 4.91 -1.41 12.54
C PRO A 144 4.87 -0.99 11.06
N ALA A 145 5.54 0.11 10.74
CA ALA A 145 5.75 0.56 9.37
C ALA A 145 7.25 0.70 9.11
N ASP A 146 7.70 0.23 7.95
CA ASP A 146 9.09 0.38 7.50
C ASP A 146 9.38 1.87 7.21
N ILE A 147 8.37 2.61 6.73
CA ILE A 147 8.44 4.05 6.49
C ILE A 147 7.26 4.75 7.13
N ILE A 148 7.54 5.82 7.87
CA ILE A 148 6.55 6.74 8.42
C ILE A 148 6.76 8.08 7.72
N MET A 149 5.73 8.56 7.04
CA MET A 149 5.77 9.80 6.29
C MET A 149 4.62 10.71 6.70
N SER A 150 4.93 11.98 6.93
CA SER A 150 3.93 13.03 7.05
C SER A 150 3.36 13.40 5.69
N PHE A 151 2.06 13.19 5.51
CA PHE A 151 1.33 13.61 4.31
C PHE A 151 1.14 15.13 4.31
N GLN A 152 1.60 15.80 3.24
CA GLN A 152 1.59 17.25 3.12
C GLN A 152 1.00 17.69 1.77
N PRO A 153 -0.34 17.63 1.60
CA PRO A 153 -0.97 18.08 0.38
C PRO A 153 -0.83 19.60 0.23
N SER A 154 -0.41 20.04 -0.96
CA SER A 154 -0.32 21.45 -1.35
C SER A 154 -1.51 21.92 -2.19
N SER A 155 -2.35 20.99 -2.67
CA SER A 155 -3.59 21.27 -3.39
C SER A 155 -4.71 20.30 -2.96
N GLY A 156 -5.96 20.77 -2.95
CA GLY A 156 -7.13 20.03 -2.44
C GLY A 156 -7.97 19.32 -3.52
N GLY A 157 -7.48 19.17 -4.74
CA GLY A 157 -8.24 18.56 -5.84
C GLY A 157 -8.08 17.05 -5.93
N PHE A 158 -9.07 16.29 -5.45
CA PHE A 158 -9.19 14.84 -5.69
C PHE A 158 -10.26 14.58 -6.74
N SER A 159 -9.90 14.56 -8.02
CA SER A 159 -10.75 13.95 -9.04
C SER A 159 -9.99 13.91 -10.35
N ASP A 160 -9.55 12.73 -10.75
CA ASP A 160 -9.22 12.50 -12.15
C ASP A 160 -9.80 11.15 -12.58
N VAL A 161 -10.77 11.21 -13.50
CA VAL A 161 -11.34 10.01 -14.11
C VAL A 161 -10.29 9.47 -15.07
N VAL A 162 -9.66 8.37 -14.70
CA VAL A 162 -8.59 7.78 -15.52
C VAL A 162 -9.22 6.95 -16.65
N PRO A 163 -8.87 7.21 -17.92
CA PRO A 163 -9.24 6.37 -19.06
C PRO A 163 -8.79 4.91 -18.88
N ALA A 164 -9.57 3.96 -19.39
CA ALA A 164 -9.32 2.53 -19.23
C ALA A 164 -7.97 2.11 -19.84
N GLU A 165 -7.57 2.71 -20.95
CA GLU A 165 -6.31 2.42 -21.64
C GLU A 165 -5.10 2.76 -20.76
N ILE A 166 -5.19 3.88 -20.02
CA ILE A 166 -4.14 4.32 -19.10
C ILE A 166 -4.09 3.40 -17.87
N LEU A 167 -5.26 2.98 -17.37
CA LEU A 167 -5.33 2.02 -16.27
C LEU A 167 -4.71 0.66 -16.64
N GLU A 168 -4.97 0.15 -17.85
CA GLU A 168 -4.35 -1.10 -18.32
C GLU A 168 -2.84 -0.97 -18.48
N ALA A 169 -2.33 0.17 -18.98
CA ALA A 169 -0.90 0.44 -19.04
C ALA A 169 -0.24 0.44 -17.64
N TRP A 170 -0.92 1.01 -16.63
CA TRP A 170 -0.42 0.98 -15.24
C TRP A 170 -0.48 -0.40 -14.63
N ARG A 171 -1.55 -1.17 -14.88
CA ARG A 171 -1.69 -2.56 -14.42
C ARG A 171 -0.60 -3.44 -15.02
N TRP A 172 -0.35 -3.30 -16.32
CA TRP A 172 0.75 -3.97 -17.01
C TRP A 172 2.11 -3.60 -16.41
N TYR A 173 2.36 -2.31 -16.17
CA TYR A 173 3.60 -1.84 -15.55
C TYR A 173 3.81 -2.43 -14.16
N LEU A 174 2.79 -2.37 -13.29
CA LEU A 174 2.85 -2.94 -11.94
C LEU A 174 3.06 -4.46 -11.99
N ALA A 175 2.40 -5.18 -12.90
CA ALA A 175 2.56 -6.62 -13.04
C ALA A 175 3.95 -7.02 -13.56
N THR A 176 4.56 -6.20 -14.42
CA THR A 176 5.85 -6.51 -15.07
C THR A 176 7.05 -6.12 -14.22
N VAL A 177 6.94 -5.01 -13.45
CA VAL A 177 8.04 -4.50 -12.62
C VAL A 177 8.09 -5.15 -11.25
N ARG A 178 6.96 -5.69 -10.77
CA ARG A 178 6.93 -6.51 -9.56
C ARG A 178 7.81 -7.73 -9.76
#